data_AF-A0A528C6H3-F1
#
_entry.id   AF-A0A528C6H3-F1
#
_cell.length_a   1.000
_cell.length_b   1.000
_cell.length_c   1.000
_cell.angle_alpha   90.00
_cell.angle_beta   90.00
_cell.angle_gamma   90.00
#
_symmetry.space_group_name_H-M   'P 1'
#
loop_
_entity.id
_entity.type
_entity.pdbx_description
1 polymer ?
#
loop_
_entity_poly.entity_id
_entity_poly.type
_entity_poly.pdbx_seq_one_letter_code
_entity_poly.pdbx_strand_id
1 'polypeptide(L)'
;MLTEPSVGRLSFVEFQMPTLVEKPPNGDGWIHEIKYDGYRTQLILQQGAVQAFTRNGFDWTDRYSPIVRAAAELKAKRVIIDGEATVFGATGRPDFQALRRELGKAESTKLVFHAFDLLHLNGKDLRQLPLLKRKQALERLLKDAPPALVYVDHLEGHGPTVFEHACEMGLEGIVSKRADSPYRSGRQESWLKLKCIKSDNFPIVAFVEKLGARPPRIASLYLGRHDGNRIRYAGKAQSGYSLTDAREVRERLDPLIVDKSPLAEPIDKPKATWVQPVVEAEIQYSGTTDDGLLREAVFKGLRDDLSPPARAPLVRKTRPSNESSGVPRENILQLLPDAVVPSNQELISYWKTVAKKALVHLGRRPLKLVRHSHGVTFYHKGKLPEISDAVHQLRVQKREGGEGVRLWVDDFDGLLGLVKMGAVELHPWNATKERS
;
A
#
# COMPACT_ATOMS: atom_id res chain seq x y z
N MET A 1 -47.67 -20.90 -11.28
CA MET A 1 -46.37 -20.27 -10.91
C MET A 1 -45.40 -20.59 -12.04
N LEU A 2 -45.23 -19.67 -12.98
CA LEU A 2 -44.25 -19.82 -14.05
C LEU A 2 -42.87 -19.53 -13.44
N THR A 3 -42.00 -20.52 -13.46
CA THR A 3 -40.60 -20.40 -13.10
C THR A 3 -39.95 -19.40 -14.06
N GLU A 4 -39.49 -18.26 -13.54
CA GLU A 4 -38.66 -17.34 -14.33
C GLU A 4 -37.45 -18.12 -14.86
N PRO A 5 -37.11 -18.00 -16.15
CA PRO A 5 -35.92 -18.64 -16.71
C PRO A 5 -34.71 -18.23 -15.88
N SER A 6 -33.81 -19.17 -15.59
CA SER A 6 -32.61 -18.95 -14.78
C SER A 6 -31.72 -17.88 -15.43
N VAL A 7 -31.95 -16.61 -15.09
CA VAL A 7 -31.16 -15.52 -15.66
C VAL A 7 -29.78 -15.59 -15.03
N GLY A 8 -28.76 -15.83 -15.86
CA GLY A 8 -27.39 -16.09 -15.40
C GLY A 8 -26.87 -15.06 -14.40
N ARG A 9 -26.03 -15.51 -13.46
CA ARG A 9 -25.39 -14.63 -12.47
C ARG A 9 -24.56 -13.56 -13.17
N LEU A 10 -24.73 -12.31 -12.75
CA LEU A 10 -23.87 -11.21 -13.19
C LEU A 10 -22.46 -11.42 -12.66
N SER A 11 -21.47 -11.17 -13.50
CA SER A 11 -20.06 -11.29 -13.18
C SER A 11 -19.32 -10.02 -13.59
N PHE A 12 -18.11 -9.86 -13.05
CA PHE A 12 -17.19 -8.82 -13.47
C PHE A 12 -17.03 -8.79 -14.98
N VAL A 13 -17.14 -7.59 -15.55
CA VAL A 13 -16.86 -7.31 -16.96
C VAL A 13 -15.56 -6.53 -17.03
N GLU A 14 -14.60 -7.01 -17.83
CA GLU A 14 -13.36 -6.27 -18.06
C GLU A 14 -13.66 -4.85 -18.54
N PHE A 15 -12.99 -3.87 -17.94
CA PHE A 15 -13.25 -2.46 -18.22
C PHE A 15 -12.88 -2.06 -19.64
N GLN A 16 -13.63 -1.11 -20.18
CA GLN A 16 -13.22 -0.33 -21.35
C GLN A 16 -12.12 0.65 -20.96
N MET A 17 -10.96 0.56 -21.61
CA MET A 17 -9.76 1.30 -21.25
C MET A 17 -9.53 2.49 -22.20
N PRO A 18 -9.47 3.73 -21.70
CA PRO A 18 -9.22 4.89 -22.56
C PRO A 18 -7.79 4.94 -23.11
N THR A 19 -7.65 5.50 -24.29
CA THR A 19 -6.37 5.79 -24.95
C THR A 19 -5.86 7.17 -24.55
N LEU A 20 -4.57 7.30 -24.19
CA LEU A 20 -3.97 8.58 -23.84
C LEU A 20 -3.72 9.39 -25.12
N VAL A 21 -4.15 10.64 -25.15
CA VAL A 21 -3.90 11.57 -26.25
C VAL A 21 -3.46 12.92 -25.72
N GLU A 22 -2.71 13.67 -26.54
CA GLU A 22 -2.20 15.00 -26.16
C GLU A 22 -3.21 16.12 -26.41
N LYS A 23 -4.05 15.98 -27.44
CA LYS A 23 -5.01 17.01 -27.85
C LYS A 23 -6.43 16.46 -27.79
N PRO A 24 -7.38 17.22 -27.21
CA PRO A 24 -8.75 16.76 -27.12
C PRO A 24 -9.38 16.70 -28.52
N PRO A 25 -10.28 15.74 -28.78
CA PRO A 25 -10.98 15.69 -30.04
C PRO A 25 -11.92 16.89 -30.19
N ASN A 26 -12.13 17.31 -31.44
CA ASN A 26 -13.14 18.30 -31.81
C ASN A 26 -14.40 17.63 -32.37
N GLY A 27 -15.52 18.35 -32.30
CA GLY A 27 -16.78 18.00 -32.96
C GLY A 27 -17.82 17.33 -32.04
N ASP A 28 -19.06 17.41 -32.48
CA ASP A 28 -20.26 17.13 -31.66
C ASP A 28 -20.52 15.63 -31.43
N GLY A 29 -19.74 14.76 -32.07
CA GLY A 29 -19.79 13.31 -31.84
C GLY A 29 -19.12 12.86 -30.53
N TRP A 30 -18.61 13.81 -29.73
CA TRP A 30 -17.89 13.56 -28.49
C TRP A 30 -18.59 14.21 -27.30
N ILE A 31 -18.57 13.49 -26.19
CA ILE A 31 -18.89 14.01 -24.87
C ILE A 31 -17.64 14.06 -24.02
N HIS A 32 -17.56 15.02 -23.11
CA HIS A 32 -16.40 15.26 -22.28
C HIS A 32 -16.81 15.20 -20.81
N GLU A 33 -16.16 14.33 -20.05
CA GLU A 33 -16.37 14.15 -18.61
C GLU A 33 -15.10 14.54 -17.85
N ILE A 34 -15.26 15.04 -16.63
CA ILE A 34 -14.13 15.24 -15.73
C ILE A 34 -13.45 13.89 -15.44
N LYS A 35 -12.13 13.87 -15.54
CA LYS A 35 -11.35 12.72 -15.12
C LYS A 35 -11.18 12.76 -13.59
N TYR A 36 -11.89 11.89 -12.90
CA TYR A 36 -11.71 11.68 -11.46
C TYR A 36 -10.42 10.90 -11.19
N ASP A 37 -9.72 11.32 -10.14
CA ASP A 37 -8.50 10.68 -9.64
C ASP A 37 -8.86 9.79 -8.44
N GLY A 38 -8.85 8.48 -8.65
CA GLY A 38 -9.28 7.51 -7.65
C GLY A 38 -8.99 6.07 -8.05
N TYR A 39 -9.84 5.16 -7.56
CA TYR A 39 -9.80 3.75 -7.95
C TYR A 39 -11.02 3.38 -8.77
N ARG A 40 -10.79 2.95 -10.02
CA ARG A 40 -11.83 2.46 -10.89
C ARG A 40 -12.50 1.24 -10.27
N THR A 41 -13.82 1.30 -10.13
CA THR A 41 -14.62 0.31 -9.42
C THR A 41 -15.83 -0.08 -10.25
N GLN A 42 -16.13 -1.38 -10.30
CA GLN A 42 -17.36 -1.89 -10.88
C GLN A 42 -18.28 -2.36 -9.76
N LEU A 43 -19.48 -1.80 -9.70
CA LEU A 43 -20.53 -2.25 -8.78
C LEU A 43 -21.43 -3.24 -9.49
N ILE A 44 -21.61 -4.41 -8.89
CA ILE A 44 -22.52 -5.44 -9.36
C ILE A 44 -23.58 -5.65 -8.29
N LEU A 45 -24.81 -5.27 -8.59
CA LEU A 45 -25.98 -5.55 -7.76
C LEU A 45 -26.74 -6.73 -8.35
N GLN A 46 -27.04 -7.73 -7.52
CA GLN A 46 -27.92 -8.84 -7.88
C GLN A 46 -28.78 -9.24 -6.69
N GLN A 47 -30.11 -9.05 -6.83
CA GLN A 47 -31.11 -9.45 -5.84
C GLN A 47 -30.81 -8.90 -4.42
N GLY A 48 -30.38 -7.65 -4.34
CA GLY A 48 -30.04 -6.97 -3.07
C GLY A 48 -28.62 -7.25 -2.55
N ALA A 49 -27.91 -8.24 -3.09
CA ALA A 49 -26.48 -8.42 -2.83
C ALA A 49 -25.66 -7.51 -3.75
N VAL A 50 -24.71 -6.77 -3.19
CA VAL A 50 -23.82 -5.90 -3.95
C VAL A 50 -22.37 -6.37 -3.77
N GLN A 51 -21.65 -6.45 -4.88
CA GLN A 51 -20.21 -6.67 -4.91
C GLN A 51 -19.52 -5.49 -5.58
N ALA A 52 -18.32 -5.14 -5.10
CA ALA A 52 -17.50 -4.07 -5.66
C ALA A 52 -16.15 -4.63 -6.11
N PHE A 53 -15.84 -4.48 -7.40
CA PHE A 53 -14.62 -5.02 -7.99
C PHE A 53 -13.65 -3.91 -8.39
N THR A 54 -12.35 -4.11 -8.12
CA THR A 54 -11.30 -3.21 -8.60
C THR A 54 -11.06 -3.35 -10.10
N ARG A 55 -10.21 -2.49 -10.66
CA ARG A 55 -9.76 -2.54 -12.05
C ARG A 55 -9.34 -3.93 -12.55
N ASN A 56 -8.64 -4.70 -11.72
CA ASN A 56 -8.14 -6.04 -12.07
C ASN A 56 -9.08 -7.17 -11.61
N GLY A 57 -10.31 -6.85 -11.23
CA GLY A 57 -11.34 -7.82 -10.85
C GLY A 57 -11.21 -8.37 -9.43
N PHE A 58 -10.45 -7.72 -8.55
CA PHE A 58 -10.39 -8.12 -7.14
C PHE A 58 -11.66 -7.69 -6.42
N ASP A 59 -12.27 -8.61 -5.67
CA ASP A 59 -13.44 -8.31 -4.84
C ASP A 59 -13.00 -7.49 -3.61
N TRP A 60 -13.42 -6.24 -3.58
CA TRP A 60 -13.15 -5.25 -2.52
C TRP A 60 -14.45 -4.80 -1.85
N THR A 61 -15.48 -5.65 -1.86
CA THR A 61 -16.79 -5.37 -1.24
C THR A 61 -16.66 -4.85 0.19
N ASP A 62 -15.86 -5.52 1.03
CA ASP A 62 -15.64 -5.10 2.41
C ASP A 62 -14.93 -3.73 2.51
N ARG A 63 -13.97 -3.48 1.61
CA ARG A 63 -13.20 -2.22 1.60
C ARG A 63 -14.03 -1.02 1.15
N TYR A 64 -15.06 -1.28 0.34
CA TYR A 64 -15.99 -0.28 -0.19
C TYR A 64 -17.35 -0.29 0.55
N SER A 65 -17.39 -0.76 1.80
CA SER A 65 -18.63 -0.93 2.58
C SER A 65 -19.63 0.23 2.47
N PRO A 66 -19.25 1.52 2.61
CA PRO A 66 -20.19 2.63 2.43
C PRO A 66 -20.84 2.70 1.04
N ILE A 67 -20.06 2.51 -0.02
CA ILE A 67 -20.52 2.51 -1.42
C ILE A 67 -21.42 1.29 -1.67
N VAL A 68 -21.04 0.13 -1.15
CA VAL A 68 -21.79 -1.13 -1.28
C VAL A 68 -23.17 -1.01 -0.60
N ARG A 69 -23.22 -0.46 0.61
CA ARG A 69 -24.49 -0.18 1.32
C ARG A 69 -25.38 0.76 0.52
N ALA A 70 -24.84 1.88 0.05
CA ALA A 70 -25.59 2.84 -0.77
C ALA A 70 -26.12 2.22 -2.07
N ALA A 71 -25.32 1.37 -2.72
CA ALA A 71 -25.73 0.68 -3.94
C ALA A 71 -26.84 -0.35 -3.69
N ALA A 72 -26.91 -0.96 -2.49
CA ALA A 72 -27.97 -1.89 -2.14
C ALA A 72 -29.36 -1.22 -2.04
N GLU A 73 -29.40 0.11 -1.87
CA GLU A 73 -30.65 0.90 -1.81
C GLU A 73 -31.20 1.27 -3.20
N LEU A 74 -30.45 1.01 -4.28
CA LEU A 74 -30.90 1.30 -5.64
C LEU A 74 -32.18 0.52 -5.98
N LYS A 75 -33.14 1.21 -6.60
CA LYS A 75 -34.43 0.65 -7.04
C LYS A 75 -34.29 -0.24 -8.29
N ALA A 76 -33.43 -1.25 -8.22
CA ALA A 76 -33.17 -2.20 -9.30
C ALA A 76 -32.82 -3.58 -8.74
N LYS A 77 -33.08 -4.64 -9.52
CA LYS A 77 -32.80 -6.03 -9.12
C LYS A 77 -31.44 -6.52 -9.60
N ARG A 78 -30.98 -6.04 -10.76
CA ARG A 78 -29.76 -6.53 -11.43
C ARG A 78 -29.06 -5.38 -12.15
N VAL A 79 -27.86 -4.99 -11.71
CA VAL A 79 -27.15 -3.81 -12.22
C VAL A 79 -25.65 -4.09 -12.34
N ILE A 80 -25.02 -3.58 -13.39
CA ILE A 80 -23.56 -3.42 -13.46
C ILE A 80 -23.24 -1.95 -13.77
N ILE A 81 -22.54 -1.26 -12.87
CA ILE A 81 -22.16 0.16 -13.00
C ILE A 81 -20.63 0.27 -13.06
N ASP A 82 -20.13 1.07 -14.00
CA ASP A 82 -18.71 1.46 -14.11
C ASP A 82 -18.54 2.88 -13.57
N GLY A 83 -17.55 3.07 -12.70
CA GLY A 83 -17.33 4.33 -12.02
C GLY A 83 -15.97 4.41 -11.33
N GLU A 84 -15.76 5.51 -10.62
CA GLU A 84 -14.53 5.80 -9.86
C GLU A 84 -14.85 6.00 -8.38
N ALA A 85 -14.26 5.18 -7.51
CA ALA A 85 -14.29 5.41 -6.07
C ALA A 85 -13.24 6.47 -5.70
N THR A 86 -13.67 7.48 -4.96
CA THR A 86 -12.87 8.67 -4.64
C THR A 86 -13.10 9.11 -3.19
N VAL A 87 -12.18 9.93 -2.69
CA VAL A 87 -12.34 10.73 -1.49
C VAL A 87 -11.87 12.13 -1.83
N PHE A 88 -12.68 13.15 -1.50
CA PHE A 88 -12.25 14.54 -1.69
C PHE A 88 -11.42 15.01 -0.50
N GLY A 89 -10.31 15.69 -0.80
CA GLY A 89 -9.50 16.40 0.18
C GLY A 89 -10.10 17.75 0.57
N ALA A 90 -9.40 18.49 1.45
CA ALA A 90 -9.84 19.81 1.92
C ALA A 90 -9.96 20.88 0.81
N THR A 91 -9.30 20.66 -0.33
CA THR A 91 -9.33 21.54 -1.50
C THR A 91 -10.53 21.29 -2.42
N GLY A 92 -11.43 20.34 -2.06
CA GLY A 92 -12.57 19.97 -2.90
C GLY A 92 -12.20 19.15 -4.13
N ARG A 93 -10.96 18.62 -4.20
CA ARG A 93 -10.49 17.75 -5.28
C ARG A 93 -10.28 16.32 -4.77
N PRO A 94 -10.41 15.29 -5.63
CA PRO A 94 -10.07 13.93 -5.26
C PRO A 94 -8.62 13.85 -4.73
N ASP A 95 -8.45 13.21 -3.58
CA ASP A 95 -7.16 13.00 -2.91
C ASP A 95 -6.90 11.50 -2.81
N PHE A 96 -5.99 11.06 -3.68
CA PHE A 96 -5.54 9.69 -3.79
C PHE A 96 -5.06 9.09 -2.45
N GLN A 97 -4.32 9.85 -1.65
CA GLN A 97 -3.83 9.37 -0.36
C GLN A 97 -4.94 9.32 0.69
N ALA A 98 -5.87 10.29 0.66
CA ALA A 98 -7.04 10.25 1.51
C ALA A 98 -7.94 9.05 1.20
N LEU A 99 -8.13 8.72 -0.08
CA LEU A 99 -8.85 7.51 -0.50
C LEU A 99 -8.27 6.26 0.17
N ARG A 100 -6.95 6.05 0.06
CA ARG A 100 -6.28 4.89 0.67
C ARG A 100 -6.51 4.78 2.18
N ARG A 101 -6.52 5.92 2.90
CA ARG A 101 -6.77 5.96 4.34
C ARG A 101 -8.23 5.69 4.72
N GLU A 102 -9.19 5.89 3.81
CA GLU A 102 -10.61 5.68 4.08
C GLU A 102 -11.10 4.28 3.73
N LEU A 103 -10.41 3.57 2.82
CA LEU A 103 -10.75 2.20 2.47
C LEU A 103 -10.75 1.27 3.69
N GLY A 104 -11.78 0.41 3.80
CA GLY A 104 -11.96 -0.53 4.91
C GLY A 104 -12.57 0.07 6.18
N LYS A 105 -12.82 1.39 6.23
CA LYS A 105 -13.61 2.00 7.30
C LYS A 105 -15.09 1.83 7.01
N ALA A 106 -15.75 0.93 7.74
CA ALA A 106 -17.16 0.61 7.55
C ALA A 106 -18.07 1.85 7.57
N GLU A 107 -17.80 2.80 8.47
CA GLU A 107 -18.60 4.02 8.67
C GLU A 107 -17.99 5.28 8.04
N SER A 108 -17.14 5.14 7.01
CA SER A 108 -16.66 6.32 6.28
C SER A 108 -17.79 7.02 5.54
N THR A 109 -17.93 8.33 5.77
CA THR A 109 -18.86 9.21 5.04
C THR A 109 -18.18 9.93 3.88
N LYS A 110 -16.89 9.69 3.65
CA LYS A 110 -16.08 10.40 2.66
C LYS A 110 -15.92 9.67 1.34
N LEU A 111 -16.18 8.37 1.33
CA LEU A 111 -16.10 7.53 0.13
C LEU A 111 -17.27 7.84 -0.80
N VAL A 112 -16.97 8.32 -2.00
CA VAL A 112 -17.94 8.64 -3.05
C VAL A 112 -17.61 7.85 -4.30
N PHE A 113 -18.62 7.22 -4.89
CA PHE A 113 -18.56 6.51 -6.16
C PHE A 113 -19.15 7.37 -7.27
N HIS A 114 -18.28 7.85 -8.16
CA HIS A 114 -18.64 8.61 -9.35
C HIS A 114 -18.95 7.66 -10.50
N ALA A 115 -20.23 7.38 -10.70
CA ALA A 115 -20.73 6.49 -11.74
C ALA A 115 -20.79 7.20 -13.09
N PHE A 116 -20.11 6.64 -14.10
CA PHE A 116 -20.04 7.25 -15.44
C PHE A 116 -20.55 6.36 -16.57
N ASP A 117 -20.81 5.06 -16.33
CA ASP A 117 -21.44 4.18 -17.32
C ASP A 117 -22.30 3.07 -16.67
N LEU A 118 -23.27 2.56 -17.42
CA LEU A 118 -24.20 1.50 -17.00
C LEU A 118 -24.19 0.36 -18.03
N LEU A 119 -23.71 -0.80 -17.61
CA LEU A 119 -23.49 -1.94 -18.52
C LEU A 119 -24.67 -2.89 -18.56
N HIS A 120 -25.44 -2.99 -17.47
CA HIS A 120 -26.59 -3.89 -17.38
C HIS A 120 -27.65 -3.33 -16.44
N LEU A 121 -28.93 -3.49 -16.78
CA LEU A 121 -30.07 -3.08 -15.96
C LEU A 121 -31.24 -4.05 -16.11
N ASN A 122 -31.64 -4.69 -15.01
CA ASN A 122 -32.84 -5.53 -14.88
C ASN A 122 -33.02 -6.55 -16.03
N GLY A 123 -31.96 -7.28 -16.38
CA GLY A 123 -31.98 -8.31 -17.41
C GLY A 123 -31.64 -7.84 -18.81
N LYS A 124 -31.42 -6.53 -19.01
CA LYS A 124 -30.99 -5.96 -20.29
C LYS A 124 -29.50 -5.64 -20.25
N ASP A 125 -28.74 -6.28 -21.13
CA ASP A 125 -27.35 -5.88 -21.42
C ASP A 125 -27.35 -4.61 -22.26
N LEU A 126 -26.80 -3.53 -21.70
CA LEU A 126 -26.80 -2.21 -22.33
C LEU A 126 -25.51 -1.96 -23.11
N ARG A 127 -24.49 -2.83 -23.03
CA ARG A 127 -23.16 -2.61 -23.63
C ARG A 127 -23.20 -2.39 -25.14
N GLN A 128 -24.20 -2.90 -25.83
CA GLN A 128 -24.35 -2.70 -27.29
C GLN A 128 -25.03 -1.37 -27.65
N LEU A 129 -25.64 -0.69 -26.69
CA LEU A 129 -26.31 0.60 -26.93
C LEU A 129 -25.28 1.73 -27.03
N PRO A 130 -25.63 2.82 -27.75
CA PRO A 130 -24.89 4.09 -27.70
C PRO A 130 -24.62 4.59 -26.27
N LEU A 131 -23.45 5.18 -26.04
CA LEU A 131 -23.06 5.72 -24.72
C LEU A 131 -24.11 6.66 -24.13
N LEU A 132 -24.65 7.59 -24.91
CA LEU A 132 -25.68 8.52 -24.43
C LEU A 132 -26.94 7.79 -23.90
N LYS A 133 -27.32 6.67 -24.51
CA LYS A 133 -28.46 5.86 -24.02
C LYS A 133 -28.14 5.17 -22.70
N ARG A 134 -26.89 4.72 -22.51
CA ARG A 134 -26.44 4.14 -21.24
C ARG A 134 -26.38 5.20 -20.13
N LYS A 135 -25.86 6.40 -20.42
CA LYS A 135 -25.83 7.53 -19.49
C LYS A 135 -27.23 7.99 -19.07
N GLN A 136 -28.17 8.14 -20.02
CA GLN A 136 -29.56 8.46 -19.70
C GLN A 136 -30.22 7.43 -18.79
N ALA A 137 -29.91 6.14 -18.97
CA ALA A 137 -30.41 5.08 -18.09
C ALA A 137 -29.74 5.14 -16.71
N LEU A 138 -28.44 5.47 -16.64
CA LEU A 138 -27.69 5.63 -15.39
C LEU A 138 -28.21 6.81 -14.57
N GLU A 139 -28.40 7.96 -15.19
CA GLU A 139 -28.93 9.16 -14.55
C GLU A 139 -30.30 8.90 -13.90
N ARG A 140 -31.21 8.23 -14.62
CA ARG A 140 -32.52 7.83 -14.08
C ARG A 140 -32.40 6.84 -12.93
N LEU A 141 -31.47 5.90 -13.00
CA LEU A 141 -31.23 4.94 -11.92
C LEU A 141 -30.73 5.64 -10.64
N LEU A 142 -29.91 6.69 -10.80
CA LEU A 142 -29.25 7.38 -9.69
C LEU A 142 -30.02 8.62 -9.18
N LYS A 143 -31.18 8.96 -9.77
CA LYS A 143 -31.95 10.16 -9.40
C LYS A 143 -32.28 10.28 -7.90
N ASP A 144 -32.61 9.16 -7.27
CA ASP A 144 -32.93 9.09 -5.82
C ASP A 144 -31.85 8.29 -5.05
N ALA A 145 -30.64 8.14 -5.61
CA ALA A 145 -29.60 7.35 -4.97
C ALA A 145 -29.02 8.07 -3.73
N PRO A 146 -28.48 7.31 -2.76
CA PRO A 146 -27.80 7.92 -1.62
C PRO A 146 -26.60 8.76 -2.08
N PRO A 147 -26.20 9.82 -1.33
CA PRO A 147 -25.14 10.76 -1.72
C PRO A 147 -23.76 10.13 -2.01
N ALA A 148 -23.52 8.91 -1.52
CA ALA A 148 -22.30 8.16 -1.81
C ALA A 148 -22.23 7.68 -3.29
N LEU A 149 -23.32 7.74 -4.05
CA LEU A 149 -23.37 7.41 -5.47
C LEU A 149 -23.70 8.66 -6.27
N VAL A 150 -22.75 9.12 -7.08
CA VAL A 150 -22.88 10.37 -7.85
C VAL A 150 -22.84 10.04 -9.33
N TYR A 151 -23.85 10.47 -10.07
CA TYR A 151 -23.81 10.45 -11.53
C TYR A 151 -22.79 11.45 -12.05
N VAL A 152 -21.89 10.99 -12.93
CA VAL A 152 -20.93 11.87 -13.63
C VAL A 152 -21.61 12.45 -14.85
N ASP A 153 -21.83 13.76 -14.81
CA ASP A 153 -22.35 14.50 -15.95
C ASP A 153 -21.28 14.74 -17.02
N HIS A 154 -21.72 15.23 -18.18
CA HIS A 154 -20.90 15.41 -19.37
C HIS A 154 -21.24 16.70 -20.11
N LEU A 155 -20.26 17.19 -20.86
CA LEU A 155 -20.41 18.31 -21.77
C LEU A 155 -20.34 17.81 -23.21
N GLU A 156 -21.24 18.29 -24.07
CA GLU A 156 -21.23 17.97 -25.50
C GLU A 156 -20.40 19.01 -26.27
N GLY A 157 -19.52 18.53 -27.16
CA GLY A 157 -18.66 19.39 -27.97
C GLY A 157 -17.61 20.19 -27.18
N HIS A 158 -16.92 21.11 -27.87
CA HIS A 158 -15.95 22.05 -27.29
C HIS A 158 -14.81 21.43 -26.44
N GLY A 159 -14.37 20.21 -26.78
CA GLY A 159 -13.30 19.50 -26.06
C GLY A 159 -12.07 20.32 -25.65
N PRO A 160 -11.48 21.16 -26.53
CA PRO A 160 -10.38 22.05 -26.15
C PRO A 160 -10.69 22.98 -24.98
N THR A 161 -11.83 23.64 -25.01
CA THR A 161 -12.27 24.58 -23.96
C THR A 161 -12.56 23.85 -22.65
N VAL A 162 -13.21 22.68 -22.72
CA VAL A 162 -13.47 21.86 -21.54
C VAL A 162 -12.17 21.40 -20.89
N PHE A 163 -11.18 20.98 -21.69
CA PHE A 163 -9.88 20.56 -21.19
C PHE A 163 -9.11 21.72 -20.56
N GLU A 164 -9.07 22.88 -21.22
CA GLU A 164 -8.41 24.09 -20.72
C GLU A 164 -8.94 24.48 -19.34
N HIS A 165 -10.26 24.62 -19.19
CA HIS A 165 -10.86 24.96 -17.90
C HIS A 165 -10.66 23.87 -16.84
N ALA A 166 -10.71 22.59 -17.21
CA ALA A 166 -10.39 21.51 -16.27
C ALA A 166 -8.97 21.68 -15.69
N CYS A 167 -8.02 22.09 -16.53
CA CYS A 167 -6.64 22.36 -16.09
C CYS A 167 -6.51 23.63 -15.25
N GLU A 168 -7.20 24.72 -15.60
CA GLU A 168 -7.24 25.94 -14.78
C GLU A 168 -7.85 25.69 -13.40
N MET A 169 -8.88 24.84 -13.34
CA MET A 169 -9.50 24.39 -12.09
C MET A 169 -8.64 23.38 -11.33
N GLY A 170 -7.48 22.98 -11.89
CA GLY A 170 -6.51 22.05 -11.31
C GLY A 170 -7.05 20.64 -11.10
N LEU A 171 -7.98 20.21 -11.96
CA LEU A 171 -8.47 18.83 -12.05
C LEU A 171 -7.42 17.95 -12.76
N GLU A 172 -7.56 16.63 -12.67
CA GLU A 172 -6.60 15.72 -13.30
C GLU A 172 -6.61 15.84 -14.84
N GLY A 173 -7.78 16.09 -15.40
CA GLY A 173 -8.01 16.27 -16.84
C GLY A 173 -9.43 15.85 -17.21
N ILE A 174 -9.59 15.34 -18.44
CA ILE A 174 -10.89 14.92 -18.97
C ILE A 174 -10.82 13.55 -19.63
N VAL A 175 -11.97 12.89 -19.74
CA VAL A 175 -12.18 11.73 -20.59
C VAL A 175 -13.19 12.11 -21.68
N SER A 176 -12.74 12.14 -22.92
CA SER A 176 -13.58 12.36 -24.09
C SER A 176 -14.09 11.01 -24.60
N LYS A 177 -15.39 10.87 -24.79
CA LYS A 177 -16.02 9.60 -25.16
C LYS A 177 -16.92 9.80 -26.39
N ARG A 178 -16.85 8.87 -27.36
CA ARG A 178 -17.75 8.85 -28.52
C ARG A 178 -19.19 8.63 -28.06
N ALA A 179 -20.07 9.59 -28.37
CA ALA A 179 -21.46 9.63 -27.90
C ALA A 179 -22.29 8.41 -28.35
N ASP A 180 -21.98 7.90 -29.54
CA ASP A 180 -22.66 6.78 -30.21
C ASP A 180 -22.01 5.41 -29.96
N SER A 181 -20.87 5.37 -29.25
CA SER A 181 -20.08 4.15 -29.15
C SER A 181 -20.68 3.11 -28.19
N PRO A 182 -20.63 1.82 -28.54
CA PRO A 182 -20.94 0.75 -27.61
C PRO A 182 -19.80 0.58 -26.59
N TYR A 183 -20.10 -0.07 -25.47
CA TYR A 183 -19.09 -0.47 -24.49
C TYR A 183 -18.32 -1.70 -24.99
N ARG A 184 -16.99 -1.62 -24.96
CA ARG A 184 -16.07 -2.68 -25.37
C ARG A 184 -14.93 -2.77 -24.37
N SER A 185 -14.76 -3.96 -23.79
CA SER A 185 -13.64 -4.28 -22.90
C SER A 185 -12.29 -4.06 -23.60
N GLY A 186 -11.25 -3.82 -22.80
CA GLY A 186 -9.91 -3.56 -23.29
C GLY A 186 -9.72 -2.14 -23.81
N ARG A 187 -8.55 -1.85 -24.38
CA ARG A 187 -8.18 -0.50 -24.86
C ARG A 187 -8.99 -0.11 -26.08
N GLN A 188 -9.59 1.07 -26.05
CA GLN A 188 -10.41 1.62 -27.12
C GLN A 188 -10.00 3.06 -27.46
N GLU A 189 -10.18 3.45 -28.71
CA GLU A 189 -10.06 4.84 -29.17
C GLU A 189 -11.38 5.61 -29.06
N SER A 190 -12.50 4.92 -28.79
CA SER A 190 -13.78 5.56 -28.51
C SER A 190 -13.78 6.31 -27.18
N TRP A 191 -12.85 6.00 -26.26
CA TRP A 191 -12.58 6.76 -25.05
C TRP A 191 -11.15 7.28 -25.07
N LEU A 192 -10.99 8.59 -24.97
CA LEU A 192 -9.71 9.27 -24.99
C LEU A 192 -9.51 9.97 -23.65
N LYS A 193 -8.41 9.70 -22.96
CA LYS A 193 -8.05 10.40 -21.73
C LYS A 193 -7.02 11.48 -22.02
N LEU A 194 -7.23 12.64 -21.44
CA LEU A 194 -6.32 13.77 -21.44
C LEU A 194 -6.00 14.14 -20.01
N LYS A 195 -4.74 14.47 -19.75
CA LYS A 195 -4.28 14.84 -18.41
C LYS A 195 -3.67 16.22 -18.42
N CYS A 196 -4.08 17.06 -17.48
CA CYS A 196 -3.46 18.35 -17.20
C CYS A 196 -2.06 18.17 -16.60
N ILE A 197 -1.88 17.08 -15.85
CA ILE A 197 -0.64 16.73 -15.18
C ILE A 197 -0.20 15.35 -15.69
N LYS A 198 1.07 15.21 -16.08
CA LYS A 198 1.61 13.90 -16.46
C LYS A 198 1.73 13.02 -15.21
N SER A 199 0.88 12.00 -15.11
CA SER A 199 0.99 10.92 -14.13
C SER A 199 0.73 9.57 -14.79
N ASP A 200 1.35 8.51 -14.28
CA ASP A 200 1.01 7.13 -14.64
C ASP A 200 1.37 6.16 -13.52
N ASN A 201 1.00 4.90 -13.68
CA ASN A 201 1.35 3.82 -12.77
C ASN A 201 2.64 3.15 -13.23
N PHE A 202 3.55 2.93 -12.28
CA PHE A 202 4.84 2.29 -12.53
C PHE A 202 5.11 1.20 -11.50
N PRO A 203 5.52 -0.02 -11.90
CA PRO A 203 5.94 -1.04 -10.96
C PRO A 203 7.20 -0.59 -10.23
N ILE A 204 7.23 -0.79 -8.92
CA ILE A 204 8.43 -0.57 -8.12
C ILE A 204 9.36 -1.78 -8.34
N VAL A 205 10.58 -1.53 -8.81
CA VAL A 205 11.57 -2.57 -9.12
C VAL A 205 12.69 -2.66 -8.09
N ALA A 206 12.93 -1.58 -7.35
CA ALA A 206 13.89 -1.55 -6.26
C ALA A 206 13.62 -0.37 -5.31
N PHE A 207 14.21 -0.40 -4.13
CA PHE A 207 14.30 0.77 -3.25
C PHE A 207 15.72 0.98 -2.76
N VAL A 208 16.05 2.22 -2.41
CA VAL A 208 17.32 2.58 -1.76
C VAL A 208 17.02 3.07 -0.36
N GLU A 209 17.77 2.59 0.62
CA GLU A 209 17.65 3.06 2.01
C GLU A 209 18.48 4.32 2.26
N LYS A 210 17.96 5.20 3.12
CA LYS A 210 18.73 6.33 3.63
C LYS A 210 19.69 5.84 4.70
N LEU A 211 20.98 5.79 4.34
CA LEU A 211 22.08 5.47 5.27
C LEU A 211 21.97 6.31 6.55
N GLY A 212 21.99 5.64 7.70
CA GLY A 212 21.98 6.27 9.03
C GLY A 212 20.60 6.69 9.57
N ALA A 213 19.51 6.55 8.81
CA ALA A 213 18.17 6.87 9.32
C ALA A 213 17.65 5.80 10.32
N ARG A 214 17.07 6.24 11.44
CA ARG A 214 16.37 5.38 12.40
C ARG A 214 14.98 5.97 12.71
N PRO A 215 13.87 5.30 12.35
CA PRO A 215 13.77 4.02 11.63
C PRO A 215 14.32 4.10 10.18
N PRO A 216 14.61 2.96 9.52
CA PRO A 216 15.02 2.91 8.12
C PRO A 216 14.06 3.70 7.23
N ARG A 217 14.58 4.51 6.32
CA ARG A 217 13.78 5.35 5.40
C ARG A 217 14.09 5.00 3.97
N ILE A 218 13.06 5.04 3.11
CA ILE A 218 13.25 4.99 1.67
C ILE A 218 13.85 6.33 1.22
N ALA A 219 15.06 6.29 0.67
CA ALA A 219 15.71 7.43 0.04
C ALA A 219 15.24 7.63 -1.40
N SER A 220 14.94 6.53 -2.10
CA SER A 220 14.37 6.57 -3.45
C SER A 220 13.72 5.25 -3.82
N LEU A 221 12.66 5.33 -4.62
CA LEU A 221 12.02 4.20 -5.29
C LEU A 221 12.47 4.14 -6.74
N TYR A 222 12.88 2.97 -7.20
CA TYR A 222 13.22 2.74 -8.60
C TYR A 222 12.00 2.20 -9.30
N LEU A 223 11.72 2.77 -10.46
CA LEU A 223 10.49 2.56 -11.20
C LEU A 223 10.80 1.77 -12.47
N GLY A 224 9.96 0.80 -12.76
CA GLY A 224 9.95 0.07 -14.02
C GLY A 224 8.84 0.56 -14.93
N ARG A 225 8.88 0.17 -16.21
CA ARG A 225 7.79 0.30 -17.18
C ARG A 225 7.64 -1.04 -17.89
N HIS A 226 6.40 -1.50 -18.01
CA HIS A 226 6.07 -2.71 -18.77
C HIS A 226 6.32 -2.46 -20.27
N ASP A 227 7.09 -3.36 -20.90
CA ASP A 227 7.37 -3.45 -22.33
C ASP A 227 7.11 -4.91 -22.76
N GLY A 228 5.86 -5.21 -23.11
CA GLY A 228 5.40 -6.59 -23.26
C GLY A 228 5.59 -7.39 -21.97
N ASN A 229 6.34 -8.49 -22.05
CA ASN A 229 6.66 -9.33 -20.89
C ASN A 229 7.94 -8.88 -20.14
N ARG A 230 8.52 -7.75 -20.52
CA ARG A 230 9.77 -7.23 -19.97
C ARG A 230 9.50 -5.99 -19.14
N ILE A 231 10.35 -5.73 -18.15
CA ILE A 231 10.33 -4.47 -17.38
C ILE A 231 11.57 -3.65 -17.75
N ARG A 232 11.38 -2.46 -18.31
CA ARG A 232 12.47 -1.50 -18.53
C ARG A 232 12.57 -0.51 -17.38
N TYR A 233 13.75 0.04 -17.16
CA TYR A 233 13.94 1.06 -16.14
C TYR A 233 13.30 2.37 -16.58
N ALA A 234 12.52 2.99 -15.69
CA ALA A 234 11.82 4.26 -15.94
C ALA A 234 12.37 5.42 -15.09
N GLY A 235 13.46 5.22 -14.35
CA GLY A 235 14.02 6.23 -13.44
C GLY A 235 13.65 5.99 -11.98
N LYS A 236 13.66 7.05 -11.18
CA LYS A 236 13.44 6.98 -9.73
C LYS A 236 12.60 8.12 -9.20
N ALA A 237 11.72 7.83 -8.24
CA ALA A 237 11.05 8.83 -7.42
C ALA A 237 11.80 9.03 -6.10
N GLN A 238 12.07 10.29 -5.74
CA GLN A 238 12.85 10.65 -4.54
C GLN A 238 12.07 11.52 -3.55
N SER A 239 10.83 11.87 -3.88
CA SER A 239 9.95 12.74 -3.12
C SER A 239 8.50 12.25 -3.20
N GLY A 240 7.61 12.86 -2.39
CA GLY A 240 6.17 12.61 -2.45
C GLY A 240 5.63 11.56 -1.46
N TYR A 241 6.50 10.89 -0.72
CA TYR A 241 6.12 10.02 0.40
C TYR A 241 6.44 10.67 1.76
N SER A 242 5.46 10.65 2.66
CA SER A 242 5.62 10.93 4.09
C SER A 242 6.37 9.80 4.81
N LEU A 243 6.65 9.96 6.11
CA LEU A 243 7.23 8.88 6.91
C LEU A 243 6.30 7.67 7.03
N THR A 244 5.00 7.92 7.07
CA THR A 244 3.98 6.87 7.10
C THR A 244 3.97 6.10 5.78
N ASP A 245 3.99 6.83 4.64
CA ASP A 245 4.02 6.21 3.32
C ASP A 245 5.30 5.37 3.13
N ALA A 246 6.45 5.87 3.59
CA ALA A 246 7.70 5.12 3.50
C ALA A 246 7.63 3.79 4.28
N ARG A 247 7.00 3.76 5.46
CA ARG A 247 6.79 2.52 6.23
C ARG A 247 5.89 1.56 5.48
N GLU A 248 4.76 2.04 4.97
CA GLU A 248 3.79 1.22 4.26
C GLU A 248 4.38 0.62 2.98
N VAL A 249 5.12 1.42 2.22
CA VAL A 249 5.85 0.94 1.04
C VAL A 249 6.83 -0.17 1.45
N ARG A 250 7.55 -0.04 2.58
CA ARG A 250 8.42 -1.11 3.07
C ARG A 250 7.66 -2.38 3.43
N GLU A 251 6.57 -2.28 4.16
CA GLU A 251 5.73 -3.43 4.52
C GLU A 251 5.27 -4.22 3.29
N ARG A 252 5.00 -3.52 2.17
CA ARG A 252 4.59 -4.15 0.91
C ARG A 252 5.75 -4.72 0.10
N LEU A 253 6.93 -4.11 0.15
CA LEU A 253 8.07 -4.50 -0.66
C LEU A 253 8.99 -5.54 0.01
N ASP A 254 9.07 -5.56 1.33
CA ASP A 254 9.95 -6.47 2.07
C ASP A 254 9.70 -7.97 1.76
N PRO A 255 8.44 -8.45 1.63
CA PRO A 255 8.16 -9.83 1.25
C PRO A 255 8.53 -10.17 -0.21
N LEU A 256 8.84 -9.15 -1.02
CA LEU A 256 9.06 -9.26 -2.46
C LEU A 256 10.54 -9.09 -2.84
N ILE A 257 11.43 -8.98 -1.86
CA ILE A 257 12.87 -8.82 -2.11
C ILE A 257 13.41 -10.02 -2.91
N VAL A 258 14.23 -9.72 -3.92
CA VAL A 258 14.89 -10.70 -4.79
C VAL A 258 16.38 -10.38 -4.93
N ASP A 259 17.18 -11.40 -5.20
CA ASP A 259 18.64 -11.24 -5.32
C ASP A 259 19.09 -10.66 -6.67
N LYS A 260 18.27 -10.83 -7.71
CA LYS A 260 18.58 -10.43 -9.09
C LYS A 260 17.67 -9.31 -9.55
N SER A 261 18.20 -8.41 -10.37
CA SER A 261 17.42 -7.33 -10.97
C SER A 261 16.27 -7.92 -11.81
N PRO A 262 15.03 -7.41 -11.67
CA PRO A 262 13.90 -7.78 -12.52
C PRO A 262 13.90 -7.05 -13.87
N LEU A 263 14.86 -6.15 -14.10
CA LEU A 263 14.94 -5.33 -15.30
C LEU A 263 15.49 -6.12 -16.49
N ALA A 264 14.97 -5.80 -17.68
CA ALA A 264 15.41 -6.40 -18.94
C ALA A 264 16.84 -6.00 -19.31
N GLU A 265 17.25 -4.79 -18.91
CA GLU A 265 18.58 -4.25 -19.13
C GLU A 265 19.22 -3.94 -17.77
N PRO A 266 20.49 -4.32 -17.57
CA PRO A 266 21.17 -4.04 -16.31
C PRO A 266 21.39 -2.53 -16.16
N ILE A 267 21.24 -2.04 -14.93
CA ILE A 267 21.61 -0.68 -14.56
C ILE A 267 22.72 -0.72 -13.51
N ASP A 268 23.74 0.13 -13.65
CA ASP A 268 24.86 0.18 -12.71
C ASP A 268 24.48 0.97 -11.45
N LYS A 269 24.05 0.25 -10.39
CA LYS A 269 23.55 0.84 -9.13
C LYS A 269 23.87 -0.04 -7.90
N PRO A 270 25.02 0.16 -7.23
CA PRO A 270 25.54 -0.76 -6.22
C PRO A 270 24.84 -0.76 -4.83
N LYS A 271 23.68 -0.10 -4.65
CA LYS A 271 23.05 0.07 -3.32
C LYS A 271 21.52 0.01 -3.32
N ALA A 272 20.92 -0.58 -4.34
CA ALA A 272 19.48 -0.78 -4.42
C ALA A 272 19.11 -2.20 -3.97
N THR A 273 18.04 -2.33 -3.20
CA THR A 273 17.43 -3.63 -2.87
C THR A 273 16.37 -3.94 -3.92
N TRP A 274 16.60 -4.98 -4.72
CA TRP A 274 15.69 -5.41 -5.78
C TRP A 274 14.44 -6.08 -5.22
N VAL A 275 13.31 -5.87 -5.89
CA VAL A 275 12.01 -6.45 -5.51
C VAL A 275 11.28 -6.97 -6.74
N GLN A 276 10.35 -7.92 -6.55
CA GLN A 276 9.46 -8.36 -7.62
C GLN A 276 8.59 -7.17 -8.09
N PRO A 277 8.46 -6.93 -9.41
CA PRO A 277 7.78 -5.78 -9.97
C PRO A 277 6.24 -5.96 -9.98
N VAL A 278 5.67 -6.30 -8.84
CA VAL A 278 4.22 -6.60 -8.68
C VAL A 278 3.48 -5.55 -7.86
N VAL A 279 4.21 -4.60 -7.26
CA VAL A 279 3.64 -3.44 -6.55
C VAL A 279 3.73 -2.23 -7.45
N GLU A 280 2.57 -1.73 -7.86
CA GLU A 280 2.42 -0.54 -8.69
C GLU A 280 2.33 0.71 -7.81
N ALA A 281 2.91 1.81 -8.28
CA ALA A 281 2.80 3.12 -7.64
C ALA A 281 2.38 4.17 -8.65
N GLU A 282 1.54 5.11 -8.22
CA GLU A 282 1.22 6.28 -9.02
C GLU A 282 2.33 7.32 -8.88
N ILE A 283 2.85 7.75 -10.02
CA ILE A 283 3.96 8.69 -10.14
C ILE A 283 3.55 9.85 -11.02
N GLN A 284 3.68 11.06 -10.48
CA GLN A 284 3.60 12.31 -11.22
C GLN A 284 5.00 12.70 -11.72
N TYR A 285 5.11 13.27 -12.92
CA TYR A 285 6.39 13.62 -13.53
C TYR A 285 6.23 14.83 -14.47
N SER A 286 7.32 15.53 -14.82
CA SER A 286 7.26 16.68 -15.74
C SER A 286 7.47 16.31 -17.21
N GLY A 287 8.13 15.19 -17.47
CA GLY A 287 8.31 14.65 -18.81
C GLY A 287 9.12 13.36 -18.82
N THR A 288 9.44 12.89 -20.03
CA THR A 288 10.34 11.75 -20.25
C THR A 288 11.56 12.18 -21.05
N THR A 289 12.73 11.61 -20.76
CA THR A 289 13.92 11.72 -21.61
C THR A 289 13.77 10.86 -22.87
N ASP A 290 14.69 11.02 -23.82
CA ASP A 290 14.73 10.19 -25.03
C ASP A 290 14.96 8.70 -24.70
N ASP A 291 15.73 8.44 -23.63
CA ASP A 291 15.92 7.09 -23.06
C ASP A 291 14.71 6.57 -22.25
N GLY A 292 13.60 7.29 -22.24
CA GLY A 292 12.36 6.88 -21.56
C GLY A 292 12.33 7.08 -20.05
N LEU A 293 13.30 7.80 -19.47
CA LEU A 293 13.37 8.05 -18.02
C LEU A 293 12.46 9.21 -17.60
N LEU A 294 11.80 9.07 -16.46
CA LEU A 294 10.94 10.10 -15.88
C LEU A 294 11.76 11.27 -15.33
N ARG A 295 11.37 12.50 -15.68
CA ARG A 295 11.91 13.75 -15.12
C ARG A 295 11.04 14.21 -13.94
N GLU A 296 11.70 14.63 -12.86
CA GLU A 296 11.07 15.17 -11.64
C GLU A 296 9.96 14.27 -11.10
N ALA A 297 10.22 12.96 -11.04
CA ALA A 297 9.26 11.97 -10.59
C ALA A 297 8.92 12.13 -9.09
N VAL A 298 7.63 12.27 -8.79
CA VAL A 298 7.06 12.43 -7.45
C VAL A 298 6.11 11.26 -7.18
N PHE A 299 6.34 10.55 -6.09
CA PHE A 299 5.44 9.50 -5.62
C PHE A 299 4.13 10.09 -5.13
N LYS A 300 2.99 9.54 -5.58
CA LYS A 300 1.66 9.95 -5.11
C LYS A 300 1.06 8.93 -4.15
N GLY A 301 1.30 7.65 -4.37
CA GLY A 301 0.86 6.57 -3.49
C GLY A 301 0.96 5.20 -4.16
N LEU A 302 0.73 4.14 -3.39
CA LEU A 302 0.65 2.77 -3.94
C LEU A 302 -0.69 2.52 -4.63
N ARG A 303 -0.67 1.75 -5.71
CA ARG A 303 -1.86 1.27 -6.45
C ARG A 303 -2.27 -0.10 -5.95
N ASP A 304 -2.88 -0.09 -4.78
CA ASP A 304 -3.36 -1.32 -4.12
C ASP A 304 -4.43 -2.04 -4.94
N ASP A 305 -5.21 -1.27 -5.72
CA ASP A 305 -6.29 -1.75 -6.59
C ASP A 305 -5.78 -2.55 -7.81
N LEU A 306 -4.51 -2.32 -8.20
CA LEU A 306 -3.83 -2.98 -9.31
C LEU A 306 -2.95 -4.14 -8.85
N SER A 307 -2.48 -4.07 -7.61
CA SER A 307 -1.63 -5.11 -7.05
C SER A 307 -2.50 -6.28 -6.57
N PRO A 308 -2.08 -7.54 -6.75
CA PRO A 308 -2.80 -8.65 -6.14
C PRO A 308 -2.89 -8.43 -4.62
N PRO A 309 -4.01 -8.84 -3.98
CA PRO A 309 -4.10 -8.77 -2.53
C PRO A 309 -2.88 -9.47 -1.95
N ALA A 310 -2.26 -8.82 -0.95
CA ALA A 310 -1.07 -9.37 -0.29
C ALA A 310 -1.40 -10.81 0.12
N ARG A 311 -0.80 -11.79 -0.56
CA ARG A 311 -0.88 -13.17 -0.09
C ARG A 311 -0.29 -13.15 1.31
N ALA A 312 -1.03 -13.67 2.29
CA ALA A 312 -0.43 -14.03 3.57
C ALA A 312 0.89 -14.76 3.23
N PRO A 313 2.01 -14.41 3.88
CA PRO A 313 3.30 -14.97 3.53
C PRO A 313 3.12 -16.48 3.43
N LEU A 314 3.40 -17.04 2.24
CA LEU A 314 3.36 -18.48 2.04
C LEU A 314 4.27 -19.04 3.13
N VAL A 315 3.67 -19.68 4.13
CA VAL A 315 4.40 -20.52 5.06
C VAL A 315 5.05 -21.55 4.16
N ARG A 316 6.33 -21.32 3.82
CA ARG A 316 7.17 -22.33 3.17
C ARG A 316 7.02 -23.54 4.07
N LYS A 317 6.30 -24.56 3.60
CA LYS A 317 6.28 -25.88 4.23
C LYS A 317 7.72 -26.38 4.14
N THR A 318 8.54 -26.03 5.14
CA THR A 318 9.79 -26.70 5.38
C THR A 318 9.43 -28.16 5.60
N ARG A 319 9.92 -29.03 4.71
CA ARG A 319 9.98 -30.47 4.97
C ARG A 319 10.53 -30.67 6.39
N PRO A 320 10.00 -31.61 7.17
CA PRO A 320 10.47 -31.83 8.52
C PRO A 320 11.91 -32.33 8.43
N SER A 321 12.87 -31.45 8.72
CA SER A 321 14.21 -31.85 9.11
C SER A 321 14.21 -31.94 10.62
N ASN A 322 14.59 -33.11 11.13
CA ASN A 322 14.59 -33.51 12.52
C ASN A 322 15.03 -32.42 13.51
N GLU A 323 14.25 -32.34 14.58
CA GLU A 323 14.51 -31.78 15.91
C GLU A 323 15.67 -30.79 16.07
N SER A 324 15.30 -29.52 16.33
CA SER A 324 15.87 -28.78 17.46
C SER A 324 14.82 -27.79 17.96
N SER A 325 14.55 -27.83 19.27
CA SER A 325 13.70 -26.89 20.00
C SER A 325 14.18 -25.44 19.79
N GLY A 326 13.51 -24.72 18.88
CA GLY A 326 13.82 -23.33 18.53
C GLY A 326 12.79 -22.35 19.07
N VAL A 327 13.27 -21.35 19.80
CA VAL A 327 12.54 -20.22 20.43
C VAL A 327 11.57 -19.52 19.44
N PRO A 328 10.38 -19.05 19.89
CA PRO A 328 9.41 -18.35 19.04
C PRO A 328 9.95 -17.10 18.34
N ARG A 329 9.41 -16.81 17.13
CA ARG A 329 9.79 -15.70 16.23
C ARG A 329 9.17 -14.34 16.60
N GLU A 330 9.20 -13.96 17.86
CA GLU A 330 9.00 -12.55 18.19
C GLU A 330 10.34 -11.82 18.03
N ASN A 331 10.36 -10.80 17.19
CA ASN A 331 11.59 -10.10 16.82
C ASN A 331 12.06 -9.24 18.00
N ILE A 332 12.95 -9.80 18.84
CA ILE A 332 13.53 -9.26 20.09
C ILE A 332 14.20 -7.85 19.97
N LEU A 333 14.19 -7.24 18.78
CA LEU A 333 14.77 -5.94 18.48
C LEU A 333 13.74 -4.83 18.20
N GLN A 334 12.45 -5.09 18.36
CA GLN A 334 11.37 -4.14 18.12
C GLN A 334 11.10 -3.28 19.37
N LEU A 335 10.76 -2.00 19.18
CA LEU A 335 10.29 -1.13 20.26
C LEU A 335 8.87 -1.54 20.63
N LEU A 336 8.62 -1.74 21.93
CA LEU A 336 7.29 -2.09 22.45
C LEU A 336 6.80 -0.94 23.33
N PRO A 337 6.14 0.08 22.74
CA PRO A 337 5.67 1.26 23.49
C PRO A 337 4.56 0.92 24.48
N ASP A 338 3.81 -0.16 24.23
CA ASP A 338 2.69 -0.62 25.07
C ASP A 338 3.06 -1.85 25.93
N ALA A 339 4.36 -2.15 26.09
CA ALA A 339 4.79 -3.27 26.93
C ALA A 339 4.45 -3.01 28.40
N VAL A 340 3.77 -3.97 29.03
CA VAL A 340 3.62 -3.99 30.49
C VAL A 340 4.96 -4.40 31.09
N VAL A 341 5.70 -3.43 31.62
CA VAL A 341 7.02 -3.65 32.21
C VAL A 341 6.90 -3.80 33.72
N PRO A 342 7.45 -4.87 34.32
CA PRO A 342 7.48 -5.01 35.76
C PRO A 342 8.24 -3.86 36.41
N SER A 343 7.78 -3.41 37.57
CA SER A 343 8.49 -2.43 38.38
C SER A 343 9.86 -2.96 38.82
N ASN A 344 10.78 -2.05 39.15
CA ASN A 344 12.08 -2.43 39.68
C ASN A 344 11.96 -3.32 40.94
N GLN A 345 10.95 -3.09 41.78
CA GLN A 345 10.71 -3.91 42.98
C GLN A 345 10.30 -5.33 42.61
N GLU A 346 9.45 -5.50 41.60
CA GLU A 346 9.05 -6.83 41.09
C GLU A 346 10.23 -7.57 40.46
N LEU A 347 11.06 -6.88 39.67
CA LEU A 347 12.28 -7.47 39.09
C LEU A 347 13.27 -7.89 40.17
N ILE A 348 13.48 -7.07 41.20
CA ILE A 348 14.35 -7.42 42.34
C ILE A 348 13.80 -8.66 43.06
N SER A 349 12.49 -8.72 43.32
CA SER A 349 11.84 -9.87 43.97
C SER A 349 11.96 -11.15 43.13
N TYR A 350 11.78 -11.03 41.82
CA TYR A 350 11.99 -12.12 40.88
C TYR A 350 13.43 -12.65 40.94
N TRP A 351 14.43 -11.77 40.80
CA TRP A 351 15.83 -12.17 40.81
C TRP A 351 16.27 -12.79 42.14
N LYS A 352 15.75 -12.31 43.29
CA LYS A 352 15.99 -12.96 44.60
C LYS A 352 15.61 -14.44 44.59
N THR A 353 14.55 -14.79 43.86
CA THR A 353 14.02 -16.15 43.81
C THR A 353 14.78 -17.03 42.84
N VAL A 354 15.22 -16.49 41.70
CA VAL A 354 15.76 -17.32 40.59
C VAL A 354 17.26 -17.20 40.35
N ALA A 355 17.95 -16.22 40.93
CA ALA A 355 19.34 -15.88 40.60
C ALA A 355 20.30 -17.06 40.67
N LYS A 356 20.21 -17.92 41.69
CA LYS A 356 21.09 -19.09 41.84
C LYS A 356 20.99 -20.05 40.64
N LYS A 357 19.79 -20.27 40.09
CA LYS A 357 19.59 -21.11 38.91
C LYS A 357 19.94 -20.35 37.63
N ALA A 358 19.56 -19.09 37.54
CA ALA A 358 19.77 -18.27 36.35
C ALA A 358 21.25 -17.99 36.09
N LEU A 359 22.06 -17.77 37.12
CA LEU A 359 23.50 -17.50 37.00
C LEU A 359 24.29 -18.69 36.44
N VAL A 360 23.78 -19.92 36.53
CA VAL A 360 24.35 -21.08 35.83
C VAL A 360 24.37 -20.86 34.30
N HIS A 361 23.37 -20.15 33.78
CA HIS A 361 23.18 -19.92 32.35
C HIS A 361 23.53 -18.50 31.90
N LEU A 362 23.50 -17.51 32.80
CA LEU A 362 23.76 -16.10 32.50
C LEU A 362 25.15 -15.64 32.96
N GLY A 363 25.70 -16.29 33.99
CA GLY A 363 26.95 -15.90 34.62
C GLY A 363 28.14 -15.94 33.65
N ARG A 364 29.02 -14.93 33.74
CA ARG A 364 30.27 -14.82 32.96
C ARG A 364 30.07 -14.86 31.45
N ARG A 365 28.89 -14.50 30.96
CA ARG A 365 28.56 -14.44 29.54
C ARG A 365 28.27 -13.01 29.12
N PRO A 366 28.78 -12.56 27.96
CA PRO A 366 28.39 -11.28 27.39
C PRO A 366 26.88 -11.23 27.18
N LEU A 367 26.26 -10.20 27.73
CA LEU A 367 24.82 -10.00 27.70
C LEU A 367 24.44 -8.97 26.63
N LYS A 368 23.31 -9.26 26.01
CA LYS A 368 22.49 -8.30 25.30
C LYS A 368 21.30 -7.97 26.19
N LEU A 369 20.95 -6.70 26.28
CA LEU A 369 19.95 -6.21 27.24
C LEU A 369 18.77 -5.60 26.51
N VAL A 370 17.56 -5.92 26.95
CA VAL A 370 16.39 -5.08 26.73
C VAL A 370 16.26 -4.17 27.94
N ARG A 371 16.11 -2.87 27.70
CA ARG A 371 15.95 -1.86 28.73
C ARG A 371 14.63 -1.14 28.60
N HIS A 372 14.06 -0.76 29.73
CA HIS A 372 12.93 0.16 29.79
C HIS A 372 13.37 1.47 30.45
N SER A 373 13.16 2.59 29.77
CA SER A 373 13.50 3.91 30.29
C SER A 373 12.64 4.96 29.61
N HIS A 374 12.20 5.96 30.38
CA HIS A 374 11.34 7.06 29.88
C HIS A 374 10.09 6.56 29.13
N GLY A 375 9.46 5.49 29.61
CA GLY A 375 8.24 4.92 29.02
C GLY A 375 8.46 4.10 27.75
N VAL A 376 9.70 3.80 27.38
CA VAL A 376 10.02 3.05 26.15
C VAL A 376 10.83 1.80 26.47
N THR A 377 10.40 0.66 25.95
CA THR A 377 11.14 -0.62 25.99
C THR A 377 11.92 -0.82 24.69
N PHE A 378 13.23 -1.03 24.80
CA PHE A 378 14.13 -1.12 23.67
C PHE A 378 15.33 -2.03 23.91
N TYR A 379 15.82 -2.66 22.85
CA TYR A 379 17.10 -3.34 22.88
C TYR A 379 18.25 -2.31 22.96
N HIS A 380 19.12 -2.43 23.95
CA HIS A 380 20.18 -1.45 24.19
C HIS A 380 21.28 -1.51 23.11
N LYS A 381 21.50 -0.37 22.43
CA LYS A 381 22.61 -0.16 21.48
C LYS A 381 23.24 1.20 21.74
N GLY A 382 24.57 1.25 21.91
CA GLY A 382 25.31 2.52 22.02
C GLY A 382 25.99 2.68 23.38
N LYS A 383 26.09 3.93 23.83
CA LYS A 383 26.78 4.30 25.08
C LYS A 383 26.00 3.76 26.29
N LEU A 384 26.72 3.11 27.20
CA LEU A 384 26.17 2.63 28.47
C LEU A 384 25.86 3.82 29.39
N PRO A 385 24.77 3.75 30.19
CA PRO A 385 24.55 4.67 31.30
C PRO A 385 25.56 4.38 32.42
N GLU A 386 25.45 5.07 33.55
CA GLU A 386 26.16 4.68 34.76
C GLU A 386 25.79 3.24 35.15
N ILE A 387 26.80 2.42 35.44
CA ILE A 387 26.64 1.02 35.82
C ILE A 387 27.28 0.82 37.20
N SER A 388 26.69 -0.07 38.00
CA SER A 388 27.24 -0.46 39.30
C SER A 388 28.53 -1.25 39.14
N ASP A 389 29.45 -1.14 40.11
CA ASP A 389 30.72 -1.89 40.15
C ASP A 389 30.54 -3.41 40.07
N ALA A 390 29.37 -3.94 40.46
CA ALA A 390 29.04 -5.35 40.35
C ALA A 390 28.69 -5.80 38.90
N VAL A 391 28.56 -4.87 37.95
CA VAL A 391 28.30 -5.16 36.53
C VAL A 391 29.59 -4.97 35.72
N HIS A 392 30.14 -6.08 35.25
CA HIS A 392 31.42 -6.09 34.57
C HIS A 392 31.29 -5.72 33.09
N GLN A 393 32.33 -5.11 32.53
CA GLN A 393 32.44 -4.78 31.11
C GLN A 393 33.39 -5.73 30.39
N LEU A 394 33.08 -6.05 29.14
CA LEU A 394 33.93 -6.80 28.21
C LEU A 394 34.03 -6.01 26.89
N ARG A 395 35.26 -5.75 26.44
CA ARG A 395 35.51 -5.17 25.12
C ARG A 395 35.50 -6.28 24.07
N VAL A 396 34.77 -6.07 22.98
CA VAL A 396 34.60 -7.06 21.91
C VAL A 396 34.81 -6.36 20.56
N GLN A 397 35.59 -6.97 19.67
CA GLN A 397 35.73 -6.48 18.30
C GLN A 397 34.51 -6.86 17.45
N LYS A 398 34.02 -5.92 16.65
CA LYS A 398 32.87 -6.13 15.76
C LYS A 398 33.33 -6.72 14.43
N ARG A 399 32.54 -7.65 13.88
CA ARG A 399 32.78 -8.25 12.54
C ARG A 399 32.86 -7.24 11.40
N GLU A 400 32.22 -6.08 11.55
CA GLU A 400 32.20 -4.99 10.55
C GLU A 400 33.31 -3.94 10.78
N GLY A 401 34.22 -4.18 11.75
CA GLY A 401 35.25 -3.23 12.18
C GLY A 401 34.84 -2.39 13.40
N GLY A 402 35.82 -2.08 14.27
CA GLY A 402 35.66 -1.25 15.48
C GLY A 402 35.39 -2.02 16.78
N GLU A 403 35.58 -1.35 17.92
CA GLU A 403 35.37 -1.92 19.26
C GLU A 403 33.94 -1.68 19.77
N GLY A 404 33.44 -2.60 20.59
CA GLY A 404 32.18 -2.46 21.32
C GLY A 404 32.31 -2.97 22.74
N VAL A 405 31.45 -2.47 23.64
CA VAL A 405 31.39 -2.94 25.02
C VAL A 405 30.15 -3.82 25.21
N ARG A 406 30.33 -4.93 25.93
CA ARG A 406 29.28 -5.81 26.43
C ARG A 406 29.34 -5.86 27.94
N LEU A 407 28.19 -6.12 28.57
CA LEU A 407 28.10 -6.30 30.02
C LEU A 407 28.02 -7.78 30.35
N TRP A 408 28.53 -8.18 31.50
CA TRP A 408 28.33 -9.52 32.06
C TRP A 408 28.30 -9.43 33.58
N VAL A 409 27.71 -10.44 34.23
CA VAL A 409 27.57 -10.53 35.69
C VAL A 409 27.98 -11.93 36.13
N ASP A 410 28.39 -12.10 37.37
CA ASP A 410 28.73 -13.41 37.95
C ASP A 410 28.07 -13.69 39.30
N ASP A 411 27.41 -12.70 39.89
CA ASP A 411 26.72 -12.83 41.15
C ASP A 411 25.34 -12.14 41.15
N PHE A 412 24.68 -12.20 42.30
CA PHE A 412 23.36 -11.61 42.50
C PHE A 412 23.40 -10.08 42.46
N ASP A 413 24.45 -9.46 43.00
CA ASP A 413 24.59 -8.00 43.03
C ASP A 413 24.75 -7.42 41.62
N GLY A 414 25.42 -8.14 40.72
CA GLY A 414 25.48 -7.82 39.30
C GLY A 414 24.11 -7.84 38.63
N LEU A 415 23.26 -8.84 38.92
CA LEU A 415 21.88 -8.88 38.40
C LEU A 415 21.06 -7.68 38.90
N LEU A 416 21.22 -7.29 40.18
CA LEU A 416 20.57 -6.10 40.71
C LEU A 416 21.10 -4.81 40.09
N GLY A 417 22.40 -4.75 39.77
CA GLY A 417 23.02 -3.66 39.02
C GLY A 417 22.41 -3.48 37.63
N LEU A 418 22.10 -4.59 36.93
CA LEU A 418 21.41 -4.55 35.64
C LEU A 418 19.97 -4.01 35.76
N VAL A 419 19.24 -4.38 36.82
CA VAL A 419 17.90 -3.82 37.08
C VAL A 419 17.97 -2.32 37.34
N LYS A 420 18.96 -1.84 38.11
CA LYS A 420 19.14 -0.40 38.40
C LYS A 420 19.36 0.44 37.16
N MET A 421 20.07 -0.09 36.15
CA MET A 421 20.21 0.56 34.85
C MET A 421 18.99 0.37 33.94
N GLY A 422 17.88 -0.20 34.44
CA GLY A 422 16.63 -0.38 33.72
C GLY A 422 16.61 -1.58 32.78
N ALA A 423 17.46 -2.59 32.99
CA ALA A 423 17.38 -3.85 32.23
C ALA A 423 16.19 -4.69 32.70
N VAL A 424 15.37 -5.11 31.75
CA VAL A 424 14.14 -5.87 31.98
C VAL A 424 14.22 -7.27 31.39
N GLU A 425 15.10 -7.48 30.41
CA GLU A 425 15.37 -8.79 29.79
C GLU A 425 16.86 -8.97 29.49
N LEU A 426 17.38 -10.17 29.72
CA LEU A 426 18.78 -10.53 29.57
C LEU A 426 18.94 -11.67 28.54
N HIS A 427 19.76 -11.44 27.51
CA HIS A 427 20.10 -12.47 26.53
C HIS A 427 21.59 -12.79 26.56
N PRO A 428 22.01 -13.95 27.08
CA PRO A 428 23.41 -14.33 27.12
C PRO A 428 23.90 -14.76 25.74
N TRP A 429 25.17 -14.50 25.46
CA TRP A 429 25.86 -15.14 24.36
C TRP A 429 26.13 -16.61 24.70
N ASN A 430 26.20 -17.44 23.66
CA ASN A 430 26.50 -18.86 23.83
C ASN A 430 27.98 -19.15 24.13
N ALA A 431 28.79 -18.10 24.38
CA ALA A 431 30.19 -18.17 24.79
C ALA A 431 30.40 -17.46 26.13
N THR A 432 31.32 -17.96 26.95
CA THR A 432 31.79 -17.30 28.18
C THR A 432 32.88 -16.29 27.87
N LYS A 433 33.13 -15.34 28.78
CA LYS A 433 34.16 -14.29 28.63
C LYS A 433 35.59 -14.82 28.33
N GLU A 434 35.84 -16.11 28.60
CA GLU A 434 37.13 -16.77 28.35
C GLU A 434 37.29 -17.26 26.89
N ARG A 435 36.24 -17.21 26.08
CA ARG A 435 36.22 -17.71 24.68
C ARG A 435 35.56 -16.73 23.69
N SER A 436 35.43 -15.44 24.02
CA SER A 436 34.70 -14.45 23.21
C SER A 436 35.51 -13.25 22.75
#